data_AF-A0A7V2XLV4-F1
#
_entry.id   AF-A0A7V2XLV4-F1
#
_cell.length_a   1.000
_cell.length_b   1.000
_cell.length_c   1.000
_cell.angle_alpha   90.00
_cell.angle_beta   90.00
_cell.angle_gamma   90.00
#
_symmetry.space_group_name_H-M   'P 1'
#
loop_
_entity.id
_entity.type
_entity.pdbx_description
1 polymer ?
#
loop_
_entity_poly.entity_id
_entity_poly.type
_entity_poly.pdbx_seq_one_letter_code
_entity_poly.pdbx_strand_id
1 'polypeptide(L)'
;MRDHREMETLWPRLRALLLAVADTTQPWQPWGQDANALLDSFAHLYEQHLRDEDGIVYPDASSRMATDALLAMSEDMMERRGVKPLKRD
;
A
#
# COMPACT_ATOMS: atom_id res chain seq x y z
N MET A 1 10.92 -1.86 4.87
CA MET A 1 10.49 -2.71 6.01
C MET A 1 10.05 -1.91 7.25
N ARG A 2 10.77 -0.86 7.69
CA ARG A 2 10.31 -0.03 8.84
C ARG A 2 9.06 0.79 8.50
N ASP A 3 9.09 1.45 7.35
CA ASP A 3 7.96 2.12 6.69
C ASP A 3 6.71 1.22 6.59
N HIS A 4 6.87 0.00 6.06
CA HIS A 4 5.78 -0.99 5.96
C HIS A 4 5.15 -1.30 7.32
N ARG A 5 5.97 -1.52 8.35
CA ARG A 5 5.47 -1.79 9.72
C ARG A 5 4.75 -0.59 10.34
N GLU A 6 5.24 0.61 10.06
CA GLU A 6 4.61 1.83 10.54
C GLU A 6 3.26 2.06 9.84
N MET A 7 3.19 1.86 8.52
CA MET A 7 1.92 1.85 7.78
C MET A 7 0.97 0.76 8.29
N GLU A 8 1.45 -0.45 8.53
CA GLU A 8 0.67 -1.55 9.11
C GLU A 8 0.09 -1.19 10.49
N THR A 9 0.84 -0.46 11.30
CA THR A 9 0.40 -0.01 12.63
C THR A 9 -0.66 1.10 12.54
N LEU A 10 -0.49 2.05 11.62
CA LEU A 10 -1.38 3.20 11.46
C LEU A 10 -2.69 2.83 10.74
N TRP A 11 -2.64 1.88 9.79
CA TRP A 11 -3.76 1.56 8.91
C TRP A 11 -5.05 1.16 9.64
N PRO A 12 -5.07 0.27 10.66
CA PRO A 12 -6.30 -0.09 11.34
C PRO A 12 -7.01 1.11 12.01
N ARG A 13 -6.22 2.06 12.53
CA ARG A 13 -6.74 3.27 13.20
C ARG A 13 -7.38 4.20 12.18
N LEU A 14 -6.71 4.43 11.05
CA LEU A 14 -7.23 5.23 9.94
C LEU A 14 -8.48 4.59 9.33
N ARG A 15 -8.46 3.28 9.11
CA ARG A 15 -9.60 2.51 8.61
C ARG A 15 -10.83 2.66 9.51
N ALA A 16 -10.67 2.65 10.83
CA ALA A 16 -11.79 2.84 11.76
C ALA A 16 -12.46 4.22 11.58
N LEU A 17 -11.67 5.28 11.36
CA LEU A 17 -12.21 6.62 11.07
C LEU A 17 -12.97 6.65 9.75
N LEU A 18 -12.44 6.01 8.70
CA LEU A 18 -13.09 5.94 7.40
C LEU A 18 -14.40 5.16 7.45
N LEU A 19 -14.44 4.06 8.20
CA LEU A 19 -15.67 3.28 8.42
C LEU A 19 -16.73 4.08 9.17
N ALA A 20 -16.34 4.85 10.19
CA ALA A 20 -17.29 5.71 10.90
C ALA A 20 -17.94 6.76 9.98
N VAL A 21 -17.22 7.23 8.96
CA VAL A 21 -17.78 8.11 7.92
C VAL A 21 -18.68 7.34 6.95
N ALA A 22 -18.33 6.10 6.60
CA ALA A 22 -19.14 5.27 5.70
C ALA A 22 -20.47 4.83 6.34
N ASP A 23 -20.47 4.56 7.65
CA ASP A 23 -21.60 3.98 8.37
C ASP A 23 -22.54 5.02 8.99
N THR A 24 -22.18 6.31 8.98
CA THR A 24 -23.03 7.37 9.57
C THR A 24 -24.12 7.84 8.61
N THR A 25 -25.32 8.03 9.15
CA THR A 25 -26.42 8.73 8.46
C THR A 25 -26.49 10.21 8.83
N GLN A 26 -25.64 10.66 9.76
CA GLN A 26 -25.58 12.05 10.16
C GLN A 26 -24.80 12.88 9.14
N PRO A 27 -25.09 14.20 9.04
CA PRO A 27 -24.29 15.11 8.25
C PRO A 27 -22.82 15.05 8.69
N TRP A 28 -21.92 15.08 7.71
CA TRP A 28 -20.48 15.11 7.98
C TRP A 28 -20.12 16.26 8.91
N GLN A 29 -19.23 15.97 9.86
CA GLN A 29 -18.60 16.94 10.74
C GLN A 29 -17.09 16.87 10.53
N PRO A 30 -16.39 18.02 10.54
CA PRO A 30 -14.94 18.03 10.51
C PRO A 30 -14.33 17.19 11.64
N TRP A 31 -13.27 16.48 11.32
CA TRP A 31 -12.52 15.72 12.31
C TRP A 31 -11.78 16.63 13.29
N GLY A 32 -11.59 16.13 14.51
CA GLY A 32 -10.73 16.77 15.52
C GLY A 32 -9.25 16.72 15.14
N GLN A 33 -8.44 17.52 15.83
CA GLN A 33 -7.01 17.68 15.56
C GLN A 33 -6.25 16.35 15.54
N ASP A 34 -6.50 15.45 16.50
CA ASP A 34 -5.80 14.16 16.59
C ASP A 34 -6.12 13.23 15.41
N ALA A 35 -7.38 13.25 14.96
CA ALA A 35 -7.80 12.46 13.81
C ALA A 35 -7.14 13.01 12.54
N ASN A 36 -7.17 14.33 12.32
CA ASN A 36 -6.48 14.96 11.20
C ASN A 36 -4.99 14.64 11.20
N ALA A 37 -4.31 14.74 12.35
CA ALA A 37 -2.89 14.42 12.47
C ALA A 37 -2.59 12.95 12.12
N LEU A 38 -3.46 12.01 12.50
CA LEU A 38 -3.32 10.59 12.12
C LEU A 38 -3.43 10.40 10.61
N LEU A 39 -4.40 11.05 9.97
CA LEU A 39 -4.63 10.97 8.53
C LEU A 39 -3.46 11.57 7.74
N ASP A 40 -3.01 12.75 8.14
CA ASP A 40 -1.87 13.42 7.53
C ASP A 40 -0.59 12.60 7.66
N SER A 41 -0.36 12.02 8.85
CA SER A 41 0.82 11.17 9.09
C SER A 41 0.82 9.94 8.19
N PHE A 42 -0.33 9.25 8.06
CA PHE A 42 -0.42 8.09 7.19
C PHE A 42 -0.28 8.45 5.71
N ALA A 43 -0.95 9.51 5.26
CA ALA A 43 -0.89 9.97 3.88
C ALA A 43 0.54 10.35 3.47
N HIS A 44 1.23 11.11 4.34
CA HIS A 44 2.61 11.50 4.10
C HIS A 44 3.56 10.30 4.05
N LEU A 45 3.40 9.36 4.99
CA LEU A 45 4.20 8.13 5.03
C LEU A 45 4.00 7.29 3.77
N TYR A 46 2.75 7.13 3.33
CA TYR A 46 2.42 6.36 2.13
C TYR A 46 2.93 7.03 0.85
N GLU A 47 2.81 8.35 0.74
CA GLU A 47 3.36 9.11 -0.40
C GLU A 47 4.88 8.99 -0.46
N GLN A 48 5.57 9.18 0.66
CA GLN A 48 7.02 9.04 0.71
C GLN A 48 7.43 7.62 0.32
N HIS A 49 6.74 6.63 0.85
CA HIS A 49 6.99 5.23 0.56
C HIS A 49 6.87 4.91 -0.95
N LEU A 50 5.80 5.37 -1.61
CA LEU A 50 5.65 5.20 -3.07
C LEU A 50 6.77 5.89 -3.85
N ARG A 51 7.15 7.12 -3.47
CA ARG A 51 8.26 7.83 -4.14
C ARG A 51 9.57 7.07 -4.03
N ASP A 52 9.86 6.50 -2.87
CA ASP A 52 11.08 5.71 -2.66
C ASP A 52 11.03 4.39 -3.43
N GLU A 53 9.88 3.71 -3.45
CA GLU A 53 9.70 2.50 -4.23
C GLU A 53 9.87 2.74 -5.73
N ASP A 54 9.14 3.71 -6.29
CA ASP A 54 9.13 4.01 -7.72
C ASP A 54 10.45 4.65 -8.20
N GLY A 55 11.05 5.50 -7.38
CA GLY A 55 12.24 6.27 -7.75
C GLY A 55 13.56 5.54 -7.51
N ILE A 56 13.59 4.62 -6.54
CA ILE A 56 14.85 4.02 -6.05
C ILE A 56 14.76 2.50 -6.06
N VAL A 57 13.79 1.92 -5.34
CA VAL A 57 13.78 0.48 -5.07
C VAL A 57 13.49 -0.34 -6.33
N TYR A 58 12.40 -0.05 -7.02
CA TYR A 58 12.02 -0.80 -8.23
C TYR A 58 13.03 -0.64 -9.37
N PRO A 59 13.54 0.57 -9.69
CA PRO A 59 14.58 0.73 -10.70
C PRO A 59 15.84 -0.08 -10.36
N ASP A 60 16.34 0.02 -9.13
CA ASP A 60 17.55 -0.69 -8.71
C ASP A 60 17.35 -2.22 -8.76
N ALA A 61 16.24 -2.71 -8.23
CA ALA A 61 15.91 -4.14 -8.26
C ALA A 61 15.81 -4.65 -9.71
N SER A 62 15.09 -3.94 -10.58
CA SER A 62 14.92 -4.34 -11.99
C SER A 62 16.25 -4.38 -12.75
N SER A 63 17.21 -3.52 -12.41
CA SER A 63 18.53 -3.50 -13.05
C SER A 63 19.41 -4.69 -12.67
N ARG A 64 19.11 -5.37 -11.55
CA ARG A 64 19.91 -6.45 -10.97
C ARG A 64 19.26 -7.83 -11.09
N MET A 65 17.97 -7.88 -11.38
CA MET A 65 17.23 -9.13 -11.48
C MET A 65 17.37 -9.78 -12.85
N ALA A 66 17.59 -11.09 -12.85
CA ALA A 66 17.50 -11.89 -14.06
C ALA A 66 16.03 -12.02 -14.50
N THR A 67 15.79 -12.08 -15.81
CA THR A 67 14.44 -12.11 -16.39
C THR A 67 13.62 -13.31 -15.92
N ASP A 68 14.24 -14.47 -15.76
CA ASP A 68 13.62 -15.70 -15.26
C ASP A 68 13.16 -15.56 -13.80
N ALA A 69 13.97 -14.93 -12.95
CA ALA A 69 13.62 -14.64 -11.56
C ALA A 69 12.43 -13.66 -11.47
N LEU A 70 12.39 -12.64 -12.32
CA LEU A 70 11.26 -11.71 -12.40
C LEU A 70 9.97 -12.41 -12.86
N LEU A 71 10.06 -13.30 -13.85
CA LEU A 71 8.92 -14.08 -14.34
C LEU A 71 8.38 -15.02 -13.26
N ALA A 72 9.25 -15.77 -12.57
CA ALA A 72 8.83 -16.65 -11.48
C ALA A 72 8.14 -15.88 -10.35
N MET A 73 8.67 -14.72 -9.97
CA MET A 73 8.04 -13.84 -8.98
C MET A 73 6.68 -13.30 -9.44
N SER A 74 6.55 -12.97 -10.73
CA SER A 74 5.29 -12.50 -11.31
C SER A 74 4.22 -13.59 -11.32
N GLU A 75 4.58 -14.82 -11.64
CA GLU A 75 3.66 -15.98 -11.62
C GLU A 75 3.15 -16.25 -10.19
N ASP A 76 4.03 -16.24 -9.18
CA ASP A 76 3.62 -16.34 -7.77
C ASP A 76 2.67 -15.21 -7.36
N MET A 77 2.94 -13.96 -7.77
CA MET A 77 2.06 -12.82 -7.51
C MET A 77 0.67 -12.97 -8.17
N MET A 78 0.62 -13.52 -9.39
CA MET A 78 -0.62 -13.81 -10.11
C MET A 78 -1.44 -14.88 -9.38
N GLU A 79 -0.79 -15.98 -8.96
CA GLU A 79 -1.44 -17.08 -8.25
C GLU A 79 -2.05 -16.63 -6.93
N ARG A 80 -1.34 -15.83 -6.12
CA ARG A 80 -1.86 -15.26 -4.87
C ARG A 80 -3.10 -14.39 -5.06
N ARG A 81 -3.32 -13.86 -6.26
CA ARG A 81 -4.49 -13.08 -6.64
C ARG A 81 -5.55 -13.89 -7.40
N GLY A 82 -5.36 -15.21 -7.54
CA GLY A 82 -6.28 -16.10 -8.26
C GLY A 82 -6.22 -15.96 -9.80
N VAL A 83 -5.21 -15.30 -10.34
CA VAL A 83 -5.01 -15.13 -11.78
C VAL A 83 -4.19 -16.31 -12.30
N LYS A 84 -4.71 -17.03 -13.29
CA LYS A 84 -3.94 -18.11 -13.93
C LYS A 84 -2.86 -17.51 -14.83
N PRO A 85 -1.60 -17.98 -14.75
CA PRO A 85 -0.58 -17.63 -15.73
C PRO A 85 -1.05 -18.00 -17.13
N LEU A 86 -0.79 -17.16 -18.13
CA LEU A 86 -1.03 -17.53 -19.53
C LEU A 86 -0.21 -18.79 -19.84
N LYS A 87 -0.88 -19.87 -20.25
CA LYS A 87 -0.18 -21.06 -20.76
C LYS A 87 0.67 -20.63 -21.95
N ARG A 88 1.95 -21.00 -21.94
CA ARG A 88 2.84 -20.84 -23.07
C ARG A 88 2.79 -22.13 -23.89
N ASP A 89 2.52 -22.00 -25.18
CA ASP A 89 2.65 -23.06 -26.18
C ASP A 89 4.14 -23.33 -26.50
#